data_AF-A0A0B1S9G0-F1
#
_entry.id   AF-A0A0B1S9G0-F1
#
_cell.length_a   1.000
_cell.length_b   1.000
_cell.length_c   1.000
_cell.angle_alpha   90.00
_cell.angle_beta   90.00
_cell.angle_gamma   90.00
#
_symmetry.space_group_name_H-M   'P 1'
#
loop_
_entity.id
_entity.type
_entity.pdbx_description
1 polymer ?
#
loop_
_entity_poly.entity_id
_entity_poly.type
_entity_poly.pdbx_seq_one_letter_code
_entity_poly.pdbx_strand_id
1 'polypeptide(L)'
;LFLPLNRSTPVYFQETDTQVIDVQSSNPGLVSEWKRRLSNDVDIITAIIRPDSNRANDGGLGISLEGTVDVVKGHQLCPHHYIESIRQNGPAAVSGLLQAGDELLQVNHSVLYGESHVTVRQALTRAVHSGAPVTLVVARKTQHVNVFQPSSEKSLPAAYPLLASGHEKIVKAR
;
A
#
# COMPACT_ATOMS: atom_id res chain seq x y z
N LEU A 1 -52.03 38.39 10.05
CA LEU A 1 -50.86 37.83 10.77
C LEU A 1 -50.32 36.69 9.92
N PHE A 2 -49.27 36.95 9.15
CA PHE A 2 -48.61 35.96 8.30
C PHE A 2 -47.43 35.37 9.07
N LEU A 3 -47.35 34.04 9.17
CA LEU A 3 -46.12 33.30 9.45
C LEU A 3 -45.98 32.20 8.38
N PRO A 4 -44.90 32.17 7.58
CA PRO A 4 -44.71 31.10 6.59
C PRO A 4 -43.71 30.02 7.05
N LEU A 5 -43.96 28.82 6.50
CA LEU A 5 -43.03 27.73 6.14
C LEU A 5 -42.16 27.08 7.23
N ASN A 6 -42.55 25.86 7.60
CA ASN A 6 -41.66 24.84 8.14
C ASN A 6 -40.75 24.31 7.00
N ARG A 7 -39.52 24.81 6.90
CA ARG A 7 -38.47 24.23 6.04
C ARG A 7 -37.74 23.16 6.85
N SER A 8 -38.01 21.89 6.55
CA SER A 8 -37.13 20.80 6.94
C SER A 8 -35.77 21.05 6.32
N THR A 9 -34.77 21.29 7.17
CA THR A 9 -33.37 21.49 6.78
C THR A 9 -32.82 20.22 6.13
N PRO A 10 -32.17 20.28 4.96
CA PRO A 10 -31.44 19.14 4.44
C PRO A 10 -30.26 18.83 5.37
N VAL A 11 -30.16 17.57 5.75
CA VAL A 11 -28.98 17.02 6.44
C VAL A 11 -27.82 17.13 5.47
N TYR A 12 -26.89 18.04 5.75
CA TYR A 12 -25.60 18.06 5.08
C TYR A 12 -24.85 16.82 5.52
N PHE A 13 -24.79 15.81 4.64
CA PHE A 13 -23.73 14.83 4.71
C PHE A 13 -22.43 15.61 4.51
N GLN A 14 -21.59 15.66 5.54
CA GLN A 14 -20.20 16.03 5.37
C GLN A 14 -19.55 14.94 4.53
N GLU A 15 -19.58 15.11 3.21
CA GLU A 15 -18.61 14.49 2.32
C GLU A 15 -17.25 14.96 2.82
N THR A 16 -16.51 14.08 3.48
CA THR A 16 -15.08 14.31 3.68
C THR A 16 -14.47 14.19 2.30
N ASP A 17 -14.25 15.33 1.64
CA ASP A 17 -13.45 15.46 0.44
C ASP A 17 -12.06 14.86 0.73
N THR A 18 -11.91 13.57 0.44
CA THR A 18 -10.61 12.92 0.34
C THR A 18 -9.95 13.55 -0.87
N GLN A 19 -9.19 14.64 -0.65
CA GLN A 19 -8.37 15.23 -1.69
C GLN A 19 -7.34 14.18 -2.12
N VAL A 20 -7.60 13.58 -3.29
CA VAL A 20 -6.60 12.83 -4.05
C VAL A 20 -5.60 13.87 -4.52
N ILE A 21 -4.51 14.04 -3.78
CA ILE A 21 -3.44 14.95 -4.18
C ILE A 21 -2.69 14.26 -5.31
N ASP A 22 -2.91 14.69 -6.56
CA ASP A 22 -2.03 14.31 -7.66
C ASP A 22 -0.63 14.84 -7.36
N VAL A 23 0.24 13.94 -6.93
CA VAL A 23 1.60 14.25 -6.47
C VAL A 23 2.44 14.82 -7.60
N GLN A 24 2.20 14.34 -8.83
CA GLN A 24 2.90 14.81 -10.02
C GLN A 24 2.68 16.32 -10.20
N SER A 25 1.45 16.79 -10.01
CA SER A 25 1.12 18.21 -10.04
C SER A 25 1.53 18.98 -8.79
N SER A 26 1.49 18.33 -7.61
CA SER A 26 1.64 19.03 -6.32
C SER A 26 3.09 19.22 -5.87
N ASN A 27 4.00 18.32 -6.27
CA ASN A 27 5.43 18.47 -6.00
C ASN A 27 6.29 17.75 -7.06
N PRO A 28 6.42 18.34 -8.27
CA PRO A 28 7.14 17.72 -9.38
C PRO A 28 8.64 17.52 -9.08
N GLY A 29 9.23 18.37 -8.22
CA GLY A 29 10.63 18.26 -7.82
C GLY A 29 10.91 16.98 -7.01
N LEU A 30 10.05 16.68 -6.03
CA LEU A 30 10.13 15.48 -5.21
C LEU A 30 9.96 14.20 -6.04
N VAL A 31 8.97 14.20 -6.94
CA VAL A 31 8.73 13.05 -7.85
C VAL A 31 9.94 12.81 -8.74
N SER A 32 10.51 13.87 -9.32
CA SER A 32 11.69 13.78 -10.18
C SER A 32 12.93 13.29 -9.42
N GLU A 33 13.07 13.69 -8.16
CA GLU A 33 14.15 13.21 -7.29
C GLU A 33 14.03 11.71 -7.02
N TRP A 34 12.85 11.22 -6.63
CA TRP A 34 12.64 9.81 -6.33
C TRP A 34 12.73 8.92 -7.58
N LYS A 35 12.19 9.35 -8.72
CA LYS A 35 12.34 8.64 -10.00
C LYS A 35 13.80 8.51 -10.43
N ARG A 36 14.65 9.51 -10.12
CA ARG A 36 16.09 9.44 -10.40
C ARG A 36 16.82 8.43 -9.51
N ARG A 37 16.39 8.26 -8.26
CA ARG A 37 17.02 7.34 -7.29
C ARG A 37 16.58 5.89 -7.48
N LEU A 38 15.30 5.67 -7.79
CA LEU A 38 14.73 4.35 -7.97
C LEU A 38 14.83 3.92 -9.43
N SER A 39 13.82 4.27 -10.23
CA SER A 39 13.75 4.05 -11.67
C SER A 39 12.53 4.80 -12.24
N ASN A 40 12.37 4.81 -13.57
CA ASN A 40 11.24 5.48 -14.24
C ASN A 40 9.94 4.66 -14.25
N ASP A 41 10.00 3.37 -13.95
CA ASP A 41 8.87 2.42 -13.90
C ASP A 41 8.16 2.37 -12.53
N VAL A 42 8.44 3.35 -11.67
CA VAL A 42 7.73 3.49 -10.40
C VAL A 42 6.86 4.73 -10.39
N ASP A 43 5.67 4.58 -9.83
CA ASP A 43 4.78 5.68 -9.50
C ASP A 43 5.07 6.18 -8.10
N ILE A 44 5.26 7.50 -7.97
CA ILE A 44 5.50 8.15 -6.69
C ILE A 44 4.17 8.68 -6.17
N ILE A 45 3.75 8.18 -5.02
CA ILE A 45 2.47 8.49 -4.39
C ILE A 45 2.75 9.18 -3.05
N THR A 46 1.92 10.16 -2.70
CA THR A 46 2.03 10.94 -1.48
C THR A 46 0.67 10.97 -0.82
N ALA A 47 0.59 10.44 0.39
CA ALA A 47 -0.63 10.35 1.16
C ALA A 47 -0.49 11.20 2.43
N ILE A 48 -1.45 12.09 2.66
CA ILE A 48 -1.56 12.84 3.92
C ILE A 48 -2.57 12.11 4.81
N ILE A 49 -2.09 11.56 5.91
CA ILE A 49 -2.85 10.71 6.81
C ILE A 49 -2.95 11.41 8.17
N ARG A 50 -4.16 11.52 8.71
CA ARG A 50 -4.35 11.95 10.11
C ARG A 50 -4.26 10.73 11.02
N PRO A 51 -3.25 10.62 11.89
CA PRO A 51 -3.11 9.45 12.74
C PRO A 51 -4.26 9.30 13.73
N ASP A 52 -4.63 8.06 14.02
CA ASP A 52 -5.51 7.74 15.15
C ASP A 52 -4.66 7.46 16.38
N SER A 53 -4.45 8.49 17.20
CA SER A 53 -3.65 8.40 18.43
C SER A 53 -4.22 7.43 19.47
N ASN A 54 -5.49 7.01 19.33
CA ASN A 54 -6.16 6.13 20.29
C ASN A 54 -5.97 4.63 19.98
N ARG A 55 -5.32 4.26 18.86
CA ARG A 55 -5.16 2.86 18.44
C ARG A 55 -3.68 2.49 18.24
N ALA A 56 -3.12 1.82 19.24
CA ALA A 56 -1.67 1.62 19.37
C ALA A 56 -1.07 0.45 18.57
N ASN A 57 -1.86 -0.52 18.09
CA ASN A 57 -1.28 -1.78 17.62
C ASN A 57 -0.50 -1.68 16.29
N ASP A 58 -0.80 -0.70 15.44
CA ASP A 58 -0.10 -0.43 14.19
C ASP A 58 0.70 0.88 14.20
N GLY A 59 0.84 1.50 15.38
CA GLY A 59 1.46 2.82 15.51
C GLY A 59 0.58 3.96 15.01
N GLY A 60 -0.73 3.78 14.85
CA GLY A 60 -1.71 4.87 14.66
C GLY A 60 -1.93 5.29 13.21
N LEU A 61 -1.23 4.72 12.24
CA LEU A 61 -1.39 5.05 10.81
C LEU A 61 -2.33 4.09 10.06
N GLY A 62 -2.67 2.93 10.61
CA GLY A 62 -3.46 1.94 9.88
C GLY A 62 -2.65 1.05 8.92
N ILE A 63 -1.32 0.96 9.05
CA ILE A 63 -0.46 0.16 8.18
C ILE A 63 0.40 -0.82 8.98
N SER A 64 0.62 -2.01 8.43
CA SER A 64 1.63 -2.97 8.88
C SER A 64 2.81 -2.94 7.90
N LEU A 65 4.02 -3.19 8.41
CA LEU A 65 5.25 -3.11 7.62
C LEU A 65 5.97 -4.44 7.59
N GLU A 66 6.47 -4.78 6.41
CA GLU A 66 7.47 -5.81 6.21
C GLU A 66 8.79 -5.17 5.78
N GLY A 67 9.90 -5.85 6.08
CA GLY A 67 11.23 -5.40 5.72
C GLY A 67 11.97 -6.50 4.96
N THR A 68 12.60 -6.15 3.85
CA THR A 68 13.57 -7.00 3.15
C THR A 68 14.96 -6.42 3.35
N VAL A 69 15.99 -7.25 3.18
CA VAL A 69 17.38 -6.79 3.22
C VAL A 69 18.10 -7.28 1.98
N ASP A 70 18.60 -6.34 1.20
CA ASP A 70 19.38 -6.68 0.01
C ASP A 70 20.78 -7.15 0.40
N VAL A 71 21.19 -8.27 -0.18
CA VAL A 71 22.54 -8.81 -0.04
C VAL A 71 23.36 -8.42 -1.28
N VAL A 72 24.23 -7.44 -1.13
CA VAL A 72 25.16 -6.99 -2.18
C VAL A 72 26.54 -7.53 -1.87
N LYS A 73 27.10 -8.38 -2.75
CA LYS A 73 28.44 -8.98 -2.59
C LYS A 73 28.64 -9.66 -1.23
N GLY A 74 27.62 -10.37 -0.74
CA GLY A 74 27.64 -11.04 0.57
C GLY A 74 27.41 -10.12 1.78
N HIS A 75 27.15 -8.83 1.57
CA HIS A 75 26.88 -7.87 2.63
C HIS A 75 25.42 -7.40 2.56
N GLN A 76 24.71 -7.49 3.69
CA GLN A 76 23.36 -6.96 3.86
C GLN A 76 23.42 -5.42 3.94
N LEU A 77 23.02 -4.70 2.89
CA LEU A 77 23.36 -3.29 2.73
C LEU A 77 22.18 -2.34 2.49
N CYS A 78 21.09 -2.81 1.86
CA CYS A 78 19.95 -1.94 1.57
C CYS A 78 18.67 -2.59 2.10
N PRO A 79 18.23 -2.26 3.32
CA PRO A 79 16.91 -2.66 3.78
C PRO A 79 15.84 -1.86 3.04
N HIS A 80 14.81 -2.57 2.58
CA HIS A 80 13.63 -1.99 1.96
C HIS A 80 12.42 -2.27 2.85
N HIS A 81 11.48 -1.33 2.94
CA HIS A 81 10.29 -1.47 3.76
C HIS A 81 9.05 -1.29 2.92
N TYR A 82 8.15 -2.27 3.01
CA TYR A 82 6.91 -2.30 2.25
C TYR A 82 5.71 -2.28 3.19
N ILE A 83 4.60 -1.73 2.70
CA ILE A 83 3.31 -1.88 3.35
C ILE A 83 2.85 -3.32 3.15
N GLU A 84 2.86 -4.12 4.21
CA GLU A 84 2.40 -5.51 4.18
C GLU A 84 0.87 -5.56 4.07
N SER A 85 0.19 -4.77 4.90
CA SER A 85 -1.27 -4.72 4.93
C SER A 85 -1.78 -3.37 5.43
N ILE A 86 -3.03 -3.07 5.07
CA ILE A 86 -3.75 -1.87 5.50
C ILE A 86 -4.92 -2.30 6.38
N ARG A 87 -5.00 -1.73 7.58
CA ARG A 87 -6.11 -1.96 8.51
C ARG A 87 -7.41 -1.42 7.92
N GLN A 88 -8.42 -2.27 7.81
CA GLN A 88 -9.77 -1.85 7.44
C GLN A 88 -10.28 -0.72 8.35
N ASN A 89 -10.88 0.30 7.74
CA ASN A 89 -11.37 1.51 8.44
C ASN A 89 -10.28 2.25 9.25
N GLY A 90 -8.99 1.98 9.00
CA GLY A 90 -7.89 2.73 9.58
C GLY A 90 -7.56 4.00 8.78
N PRO A 91 -6.72 4.90 9.33
CA PRO A 91 -6.39 6.17 8.67
C PRO A 91 -5.84 6.02 7.24
N ALA A 92 -4.93 5.07 7.02
CA ALA A 92 -4.41 4.76 5.69
C ALA A 92 -5.48 4.22 4.73
N ALA A 93 -6.42 3.40 5.20
CA ALA A 93 -7.54 2.91 4.39
C ALA A 93 -8.48 4.06 3.97
N VAL A 94 -8.76 4.99 4.89
CA VAL A 94 -9.60 6.18 4.63
C VAL A 94 -8.96 7.09 3.59
N SER A 95 -7.63 7.21 3.58
CA SER A 95 -6.93 7.94 2.52
C SER A 95 -7.15 7.31 1.13
N GLY A 96 -7.26 5.98 1.04
CA GLY A 96 -7.49 5.27 -0.22
C GLY A 96 -6.34 5.32 -1.24
N LEU A 97 -5.23 6.02 -0.93
CA LEU A 97 -4.10 6.22 -1.83
C LEU A 97 -3.05 5.10 -1.71
N LEU A 98 -2.87 4.58 -0.50
CA LEU A 98 -1.87 3.55 -0.20
C LEU A 98 -2.43 2.15 -0.45
N GLN A 99 -1.55 1.21 -0.80
CA GLN A 99 -1.89 -0.20 -0.94
C GLN A 99 -0.77 -1.11 -0.42
N ALA A 100 -1.09 -2.39 -0.23
CA ALA A 100 -0.08 -3.39 0.08
C ALA A 100 0.94 -3.55 -1.06
N GLY A 101 2.22 -3.68 -0.73
CA GLY A 101 3.33 -3.71 -1.68
C GLY A 101 3.92 -2.34 -2.05
N ASP A 102 3.35 -1.24 -1.55
CA ASP A 102 3.98 0.08 -1.68
C ASP A 102 5.25 0.16 -0.83
N GLU A 103 6.32 0.70 -1.39
CA GLU A 103 7.61 0.88 -0.74
C GLU A 103 7.69 2.25 -0.04
N LEU A 104 8.09 2.28 1.23
CA LEU A 104 8.24 3.51 1.99
C LEU A 104 9.50 4.29 1.59
N LEU A 105 9.32 5.53 1.14
CA LEU A 105 10.44 6.40 0.76
C LEU A 105 10.72 7.49 1.79
N GLN A 106 9.66 8.13 2.29
CA GLN A 106 9.77 9.28 3.19
C GLN A 106 8.55 9.40 4.08
N VAL A 107 8.75 9.87 5.31
CA VAL A 107 7.69 10.35 6.21
C VAL A 107 7.95 11.79 6.59
N ASN A 108 6.99 12.67 6.36
CA ASN A 108 7.10 14.12 6.49
C ASN A 108 8.32 14.63 5.72
N HIS A 109 9.40 15.00 6.42
CA HIS A 109 10.66 15.47 5.84
C HIS A 109 11.82 14.49 6.05
N SER A 110 11.56 13.30 6.58
CA SER A 110 12.57 12.29 6.93
C SER A 110 12.57 11.15 5.91
N VAL A 111 13.71 10.97 5.23
CA VAL A 111 13.93 9.84 4.33
C VAL A 111 13.92 8.53 5.11
N LEU A 112 13.18 7.55 4.59
CA LEU A 112 13.07 6.18 5.11
C LEU A 112 13.76 5.14 4.22
N TYR A 113 13.92 5.45 2.94
CA TYR A 113 14.54 4.55 1.98
C TYR A 113 15.98 4.17 2.40
N GLY A 114 16.25 2.87 2.51
CA GLY A 114 17.55 2.32 2.93
C GLY A 114 17.83 2.39 4.44
N GLU A 115 16.89 2.88 5.24
CA GLU A 115 17.05 2.96 6.69
C GLU A 115 16.75 1.63 7.40
N SER A 116 17.34 1.41 8.57
CA SER A 116 17.07 0.19 9.34
C SER A 116 15.59 0.13 9.79
N HIS A 117 15.05 -1.09 9.97
CA HIS A 117 13.69 -1.26 10.49
C HIS A 117 13.44 -0.50 11.80
N VAL A 118 14.43 -0.47 12.69
CA VAL A 118 14.36 0.29 13.94
C VAL A 118 14.23 1.79 13.67
N THR A 119 15.06 2.35 12.79
CA THR A 119 15.01 3.76 12.41
C THR A 119 13.66 4.13 11.79
N VAL A 120 13.16 3.31 10.86
CA VAL A 120 11.87 3.51 10.19
C VAL A 120 10.73 3.53 11.20
N ARG A 121 10.66 2.54 12.10
CA ARG A 121 9.63 2.48 13.13
C ARG A 121 9.68 3.69 14.07
N GLN A 122 10.88 4.12 14.46
CA GLN A 122 11.04 5.32 15.30
C GLN A 122 10.59 6.60 14.58
N ALA A 123 10.92 6.76 13.29
CA ALA A 123 10.52 7.92 12.51
C ALA A 123 8.99 8.02 12.37
N LEU A 124 8.32 6.90 12.05
CA LEU A 124 6.85 6.83 11.99
C LEU A 124 6.22 7.12 13.34
N THR A 125 6.76 6.54 14.41
CA THR A 125 6.31 6.78 15.78
C THR A 125 6.39 8.27 16.12
N ARG A 126 7.52 8.93 15.86
CA ARG A 126 7.67 10.37 16.11
C ARG A 126 6.68 11.20 15.29
N ALA A 127 6.49 10.86 14.02
CA ALA A 127 5.55 11.56 13.14
C ALA A 127 4.12 11.49 13.70
N VAL A 128 3.69 10.33 14.17
CA VAL A 128 2.36 10.12 14.76
C VAL A 128 2.19 10.87 16.08
N HIS A 129 3.20 10.84 16.95
CA HIS A 129 3.15 11.52 18.25
C HIS A 129 3.18 13.05 18.14
N SER A 130 3.51 13.61 16.97
CA SER A 130 3.44 15.06 16.75
C SER A 130 2.01 15.61 16.78
N GLY A 131 1.00 14.76 16.64
CA GLY A 131 -0.42 15.16 16.54
C GLY A 131 -0.79 15.87 15.24
N ALA A 132 0.18 16.10 14.34
CA ALA A 132 -0.03 16.68 13.03
C ALA A 132 -0.37 15.59 11.99
N PRO A 133 -0.98 15.97 10.85
CA PRO A 133 -1.10 15.07 9.70
C PRO A 133 0.28 14.57 9.26
N VAL A 134 0.39 13.28 9.01
CA VAL A 134 1.60 12.62 8.55
C VAL A 134 1.56 12.52 7.02
N THR A 135 2.59 13.04 6.37
CA THR A 135 2.76 12.90 4.92
C THR A 135 3.65 11.69 4.64
N LEU A 136 3.12 10.65 4.01
CA LEU A 136 3.89 9.51 3.54
C LEU A 136 4.15 9.63 2.06
N VAL A 137 5.40 9.42 1.63
CA VAL A 137 5.79 9.28 0.24
C VAL A 137 6.18 7.83 0.00
N VAL A 138 5.56 7.20 -0.99
CA VAL A 138 5.77 5.80 -1.33
C VAL A 138 6.04 5.61 -2.82
N ALA A 139 6.75 4.53 -3.16
CA ALA A 139 6.88 4.05 -4.53
C ALA A 139 5.98 2.84 -4.76
N ARG A 140 5.29 2.84 -5.90
CA ARG A 140 4.54 1.70 -6.41
C ARG A 140 5.15 1.24 -7.72
N LYS A 141 5.62 0.00 -7.77
CA LYS A 141 6.12 -0.59 -9.03
C LYS A 141 4.93 -0.78 -9.96
N THR A 142 5.01 -0.26 -11.19
CA THR A 142 4.04 -0.63 -12.23
C THR A 142 4.29 -2.08 -12.59
N GLN A 143 3.47 -2.99 -12.06
CA GLN A 143 3.57 -4.38 -12.49
C GLN A 143 3.19 -4.45 -13.97
N HIS A 144 4.17 -4.72 -14.83
CA HIS A 144 3.89 -5.58 -15.98
C HIS A 144 3.50 -6.92 -15.38
N VAL A 145 2.22 -7.08 -15.05
CA VAL A 145 1.64 -8.39 -14.90
C VAL A 145 1.94 -9.11 -16.21
N ASN A 146 2.86 -10.07 -16.17
CA ASN A 146 2.75 -11.20 -17.08
C ASN A 146 1.50 -11.92 -16.58
N VAL A 147 0.34 -11.41 -16.98
CA VAL A 147 -0.96 -12.03 -16.71
C VAL A 147 -0.81 -13.38 -17.38
N PHE A 148 -0.53 -14.43 -16.62
CA PHE A 148 -1.01 -15.73 -17.03
C PHE A 148 -2.52 -15.60 -16.93
N GLN A 149 -3.11 -15.13 -18.02
CA GLN A 149 -4.54 -15.15 -18.22
C GLN A 149 -4.83 -16.62 -18.44
N PRO A 150 -5.52 -17.34 -17.52
CA PRO A 150 -6.11 -18.60 -17.92
C PRO A 150 -7.09 -18.23 -19.03
N SER A 151 -6.66 -18.43 -20.27
CA SER A 151 -7.54 -18.36 -21.42
C SER A 151 -8.60 -19.42 -21.16
N SER A 152 -9.79 -18.96 -20.76
CA SER A 152 -10.97 -19.76 -20.96
C SER A 152 -11.02 -20.06 -22.45
N GLU A 153 -10.95 -21.35 -22.78
CA GLU A 153 -11.05 -21.91 -24.13
C GLU A 153 -9.77 -21.88 -24.99
N LYS A 154 -8.90 -22.87 -24.76
CA LYS A 154 -8.53 -23.79 -25.84
C LYS A 154 -8.39 -25.19 -25.28
N SER A 155 -9.18 -26.10 -25.87
CA SER A 155 -9.17 -27.55 -25.66
C SER A 155 -7.83 -28.09 -25.18
N LEU A 156 -7.85 -28.86 -24.08
CA LEU A 156 -6.70 -29.63 -23.61
C LEU A 156 -6.09 -30.42 -24.78
N PRO A 157 -4.75 -30.50 -24.89
CA PRO A 157 -4.11 -31.24 -25.96
C PRO A 157 -4.55 -32.71 -25.93
N ALA A 158 -4.75 -33.29 -27.11
CA ALA A 158 -5.32 -34.63 -27.33
C ALA A 158 -4.57 -35.81 -26.69
N ALA A 159 -3.47 -35.56 -25.95
CA ALA A 159 -2.66 -36.57 -25.28
C ALA A 159 -3.14 -36.92 -23.86
N TYR A 160 -3.99 -36.10 -23.23
CA TYR A 160 -4.50 -36.37 -21.87
C TYR A 160 -5.42 -37.61 -21.70
N PRO A 161 -6.15 -38.12 -22.72
CA PRO A 161 -6.96 -39.32 -22.55
C PRO A 161 -6.16 -40.60 -22.28
N LEU A 162 -4.84 -40.61 -22.51
CA LEU A 162 -3.99 -41.80 -22.34
C LEU A 162 -3.53 -42.03 -20.89
N LEU A 163 -3.57 -41.01 -20.03
CA LEU A 163 -3.18 -41.12 -18.62
C LEU A 163 -4.33 -41.56 -17.70
N ALA A 164 -5.58 -41.48 -18.18
CA ALA A 164 -6.77 -41.82 -17.39
C ALA A 164 -7.13 -43.32 -17.44
N SER A 165 -6.36 -44.16 -18.14
CA SER A 165 -6.66 -45.57 -18.31
C SER A 165 -5.59 -46.46 -17.67
N GLY A 166 -5.67 -46.59 -16.35
CA GLY A 166 -4.86 -47.55 -15.59
C GLY A 166 -5.47 -47.79 -14.22
N HIS A 167 -6.17 -48.91 -14.05
CA HIS A 167 -6.67 -49.38 -12.76
C HIS A 167 -5.52 -49.54 -11.75
N GLU A 168 -5.50 -48.74 -10.68
CA GLU A 168 -4.81 -49.13 -9.45
C GLU A 168 -5.80 -49.14 -8.28
N LYS A 169 -6.14 -50.35 -7.84
CA LYS A 169 -6.85 -50.61 -6.60
C LYS A 169 -5.93 -50.23 -5.44
N ILE A 170 -6.27 -49.15 -4.73
CA ILE A 170 -5.59 -48.75 -3.51
C ILE A 170 -5.90 -49.79 -2.42
N VAL A 171 -4.87 -50.53 -1.97
CA VAL A 171 -4.96 -51.38 -0.77
C VAL A 171 -4.49 -50.60 0.45
N LYS A 172 -5.33 -50.53 1.48
CA LYS A 172 -5.06 -49.86 2.75
C LYS A 172 -4.18 -50.76 3.63
N ALA A 173 -3.00 -50.27 4.02
CA ALA A 173 -2.14 -50.96 4.97
C ALA A 173 -2.77 -50.96 6.38
N ARG A 174 -2.62 -52.10 7.09
CA ARG A 174 -2.97 -52.27 8.50
C ARG A 174 -1.78 -51.90 9.38
#